data_AF-A0A9C9G9X1-F1
#
_entry.id   AF-A0A9C9G9X1-F1
#
_cell.length_a   1.000
_cell.length_b   1.000
_cell.length_c   1.000
_cell.angle_alpha   90.00
_cell.angle_beta   90.00
_cell.angle_gamma   90.00
#
_symmetry.space_group_name_H-M   'P 1'
#
loop_
_entity.id
_entity.type
_entity.pdbx_description
1 polymer ?
#
loop_
_entity_poly.entity_id
_entity_poly.type
_entity_poly.pdbx_seq_one_letter_code
_entity_poly.pdbx_strand_id
1 'polypeptide(L)'
;MESRPLAALIPGHGAAAADPDRAVSRTRRYLSFLREKMGESAAELVPFDEAYKAVDWSGFADLPAFKEANRRNAYQVYLSMEAESLSE
;
A
#
# COMPACT_ATOMS: atom_id res chain seq x y z
N MET A 1 2.81 16.65 -12.39
CA MET A 1 4.28 16.52 -12.36
C MET A 1 4.66 15.73 -13.58
N GLU A 2 5.27 16.36 -14.59
CA GLU A 2 5.75 15.65 -15.78
C GLU A 2 6.90 14.74 -15.38
N SER A 3 6.62 13.44 -15.21
CA SER A 3 7.65 12.44 -14.93
C SER A 3 8.28 12.02 -16.26
N ARG A 4 9.51 12.45 -16.51
CA ARG A 4 10.34 11.81 -17.53
C ARG A 4 10.50 10.32 -17.19
N PRO A 5 10.54 9.42 -18.19
CA PRO A 5 10.70 7.99 -17.94
C PRO A 5 11.98 7.71 -17.17
N LEU A 6 11.91 6.78 -16.23
CA LEU A 6 13.03 6.41 -15.37
C LEU A 6 14.04 5.57 -16.14
N ALA A 7 15.30 6.02 -16.18
CA ALA A 7 16.36 5.31 -16.90
C ALA A 7 16.78 3.99 -16.23
N ALA A 8 16.71 3.91 -14.90
CA ALA A 8 16.99 2.71 -14.12
C ALA A 8 16.38 2.84 -12.71
N LEU A 9 16.12 1.70 -12.07
CA LEU A 9 15.76 1.61 -10.65
C LEU A 9 16.50 0.44 -10.01
N ILE A 10 17.38 0.76 -9.05
CA ILE A 10 18.12 -0.22 -8.25
C ILE A 10 17.46 -0.29 -6.86
N PRO A 11 16.71 -1.37 -6.55
CA PRO A 11 16.06 -1.50 -5.24
C PRO A 11 17.09 -1.77 -4.14
N GLY A 12 16.70 -1.54 -2.88
CA GLY A 12 17.55 -1.87 -1.73
C GLY A 12 17.80 -3.38 -1.55
N HIS A 13 16.97 -4.23 -2.16
CA HIS A 13 17.13 -5.69 -2.18
C HIS A 13 16.66 -6.25 -3.52
N GLY A 14 17.27 -7.37 -3.95
CA GLY A 14 16.95 -8.02 -5.23
C GLY A 14 17.66 -7.41 -6.44
N ALA A 15 17.30 -7.87 -7.63
CA ALA A 15 17.86 -7.38 -8.89
C ALA A 15 17.29 -6.01 -9.29
N ALA A 16 17.97 -5.31 -10.20
CA ALA A 16 17.45 -4.09 -10.82
C ALA A 16 16.07 -4.33 -11.46
N ALA A 17 15.19 -3.33 -11.38
CA ALA A 17 13.86 -3.44 -11.96
C ALA A 17 13.93 -3.47 -13.50
N ALA A 18 13.27 -4.46 -14.10
CA ALA A 18 13.17 -4.57 -15.56
C ALA A 18 12.34 -3.42 -16.19
N ASP A 19 11.39 -2.89 -15.43
CA ASP A 19 10.56 -1.74 -15.80
C ASP A 19 10.48 -0.78 -14.59
N PRO A 20 11.38 0.21 -14.53
CA PRO A 20 11.46 1.18 -13.43
C PRO A 20 10.16 1.97 -13.20
N ASP A 21 9.54 2.48 -14.27
CA ASP A 21 8.32 3.29 -14.18
C ASP A 21 7.14 2.47 -13.63
N ARG A 22 6.98 1.23 -14.13
CA ARG A 22 5.95 0.32 -13.61
C ARG A 22 6.21 -0.08 -12.17
N ALA A 23 7.46 -0.30 -11.77
CA ALA A 23 7.79 -0.63 -10.39
C ALA A 23 7.39 0.50 -9.42
N VAL A 24 7.74 1.74 -9.73
CA VAL A 24 7.35 2.92 -8.92
C VAL A 24 5.83 3.11 -8.92
N SER A 25 5.20 3.04 -10.09
CA SER A 25 3.75 3.21 -10.23
C SER A 25 2.97 2.14 -9.43
N ARG A 26 3.40 0.87 -9.47
CA ARG A 26 2.77 -0.21 -8.69
C ARG A 26 2.88 0.02 -7.19
N THR A 27 4.08 0.38 -6.69
CA THR A 27 4.28 0.67 -5.27
C THR A 27 3.44 1.85 -4.82
N ARG A 28 3.42 2.94 -5.59
CA ARG A 28 2.58 4.10 -5.30
C ARG A 28 1.10 3.71 -5.25
N ARG A 29 0.61 2.97 -6.25
CA ARG A 29 -0.79 2.51 -6.30
C ARG A 29 -1.16 1.66 -5.09
N TYR A 30 -0.28 0.76 -4.66
CA TYR A 30 -0.49 -0.06 -3.46
C TYR A 30 -0.57 0.79 -2.19
N LEU A 31 0.37 1.72 -1.99
CA LEU A 31 0.37 2.59 -0.81
C LEU A 31 -0.85 3.52 -0.77
N SER A 32 -1.22 4.11 -1.91
CA SER A 32 -2.43 4.93 -2.02
C SER A 32 -3.69 4.13 -1.71
N PHE A 33 -3.81 2.91 -2.26
CA PHE A 33 -4.94 2.02 -2.00
C PHE A 33 -5.06 1.64 -0.51
N LEU A 34 -3.94 1.30 0.14
CA LEU A 34 -3.95 1.01 1.58
C LEU A 34 -4.42 2.21 2.40
N ARG A 35 -3.88 3.41 2.13
CA ARG A 35 -4.27 4.62 2.87
C ARG A 35 -5.74 4.97 2.66
N GLU A 36 -6.25 4.82 1.44
CA GLU A 36 -7.67 5.01 1.15
C GLU A 36 -8.54 4.05 1.97
N LYS A 37 -8.37 2.73 1.79
CA LYS A 37 -9.25 1.75 2.42
C LYS A 37 -9.15 1.71 3.94
N MET A 38 -7.93 1.82 4.47
CA MET A 38 -7.71 1.82 5.91
C MET A 38 -8.13 3.16 6.54
N GLY A 39 -7.95 4.28 5.83
CA GLY A 39 -8.40 5.59 6.29
C GLY A 39 -9.91 5.71 6.36
N GLU A 40 -10.63 5.26 5.32
CA GLU A 40 -12.09 5.15 5.32
C GLU A 40 -12.57 4.31 6.51
N SER A 41 -11.95 3.15 6.73
CA SER A 41 -12.34 2.25 7.82
C SER A 41 -12.04 2.85 9.21
N ALA A 42 -10.89 3.50 9.37
CA ALA A 42 -10.51 4.15 10.62
C ALA A 42 -11.44 5.31 10.98
N ALA A 43 -11.83 6.14 10.01
CA ALA A 43 -12.76 7.25 10.20
C ALA A 43 -14.15 6.77 10.67
N GLU A 44 -14.59 5.62 10.18
CA GLU A 44 -15.86 4.98 10.56
C GLU A 44 -15.73 4.07 11.80
N LEU A 45 -14.57 4.06 12.47
CA LEU A 45 -14.25 3.24 13.65
C LEU A 45 -14.51 1.74 13.43
N VAL A 46 -14.33 1.26 12.19
CA VAL A 46 -14.50 -0.16 11.85
C VAL A 46 -13.30 -0.96 12.37
N PRO A 47 -13.50 -2.03 13.16
CA PRO A 47 -12.40 -2.84 13.65
C PRO A 47 -11.51 -3.38 12.51
N PHE A 48 -10.19 -3.28 12.66
CA PHE A 48 -9.23 -3.65 11.60
C PHE A 48 -9.48 -5.05 10.99
N ASP A 49 -9.80 -6.04 11.82
CA ASP A 49 -10.05 -7.40 11.32
C ASP A 49 -11.25 -7.51 10.38
N GLU A 50 -12.26 -6.67 10.58
CA GLU A 50 -13.42 -6.57 9.71
C GLU A 50 -13.07 -5.79 8.44
N ALA A 51 -12.44 -4.62 8.61
CA ALA A 51 -11.96 -3.80 7.49
C ALA A 51 -11.07 -4.61 6.54
N TYR A 52 -10.08 -5.33 7.06
CA TYR A 52 -9.15 -6.12 6.26
C TYR A 52 -9.85 -7.24 5.46
N LYS A 53 -10.86 -7.89 6.04
CA LYS A 53 -11.63 -8.95 5.38
C LYS A 53 -12.56 -8.40 4.30
N ALA A 54 -13.05 -7.17 4.46
CA ALA A 54 -13.96 -6.51 3.53
C ALA A 54 -13.26 -5.98 2.26
N VAL A 55 -11.95 -5.73 2.32
CA VAL A 55 -11.19 -5.21 1.17
C VAL A 55 -11.00 -6.25 0.08
N ASP A 56 -11.27 -5.87 -1.18
CA ASP A 56 -10.85 -6.65 -2.35
C ASP A 56 -9.36 -6.49 -2.62
N TRP A 57 -8.63 -7.59 -2.43
CA TRP A 57 -7.18 -7.65 -2.60
C TRP A 57 -6.73 -8.13 -4.00
N SER A 58 -7.67 -8.44 -4.90
CA SER A 58 -7.39 -9.05 -6.21
C SER A 58 -6.32 -8.30 -7.02
N GLY A 59 -6.32 -6.97 -6.99
CA GLY A 59 -5.36 -6.12 -7.70
C GLY A 59 -3.90 -6.19 -7.19
N PHE A 60 -3.67 -6.84 -6.04
CA PHE A 60 -2.37 -6.93 -5.37
C PHE A 60 -1.99 -8.34 -4.93
N ALA A 61 -2.89 -9.32 -5.06
CA ALA A 61 -2.69 -10.69 -4.59
C ALA A 61 -1.44 -11.38 -5.17
N ASP A 62 -1.02 -10.98 -6.37
CA ASP A 62 0.17 -11.49 -7.06
C ASP A 62 1.48 -10.76 -6.68
N LEU A 63 1.44 -9.83 -5.71
CA LEU A 63 2.67 -9.19 -5.24
C LEU A 63 3.56 -10.21 -4.54
N PRO A 64 4.90 -10.10 -4.73
CA PRO A 64 5.84 -10.87 -3.92
C PRO A 64 5.59 -10.63 -2.43
N ALA A 65 5.62 -11.72 -1.65
CA ALA A 65 5.41 -11.72 -0.21
C ALA A 65 4.04 -11.14 0.25
N PHE A 66 3.02 -11.11 -0.62
CA PHE A 66 1.70 -10.55 -0.28
C PHE A 66 1.09 -11.25 0.93
N LYS A 67 1.10 -12.59 0.96
CA LYS A 67 0.49 -13.39 2.04
C LYS A 67 1.17 -13.16 3.39
N GLU A 68 2.46 -12.89 3.37
CA GLU A 68 3.33 -12.74 4.52
C GLU A 68 3.31 -11.30 5.06
N ALA A 69 3.20 -10.30 4.18
CA ALA A 69 3.40 -8.89 4.53
C ALA A 69 2.14 -8.03 4.45
N ASN A 70 1.19 -8.29 3.53
CA ASN A 70 0.09 -7.35 3.24
C ASN A 70 -0.73 -7.01 4.48
N ARG A 71 -1.15 -8.02 5.26
CA ARG A 71 -1.94 -7.79 6.47
C ARG A 71 -1.22 -6.93 7.49
N ARG A 72 0.09 -7.13 7.67
CA ARG A 72 0.91 -6.31 8.58
C ARG A 72 1.01 -4.87 8.07
N ASN A 73 1.24 -4.70 6.77
CA ASN A 73 1.30 -3.37 6.14
C ASN A 73 -0.04 -2.63 6.29
N ALA A 74 -1.16 -3.28 5.98
CA ALA A 74 -2.49 -2.71 6.12
C ALA A 74 -2.78 -2.29 7.57
N TYR A 75 -2.41 -3.12 8.55
CA TYR A 75 -2.60 -2.79 9.96
C TYR A 75 -1.81 -1.55 10.40
N GLN A 76 -0.54 -1.45 9.98
CA GLN A 76 0.28 -0.28 10.29
C GLN A 76 -0.28 1.00 9.66
N VAL A 77 -0.80 0.91 8.43
CA VAL A 77 -1.48 2.04 7.79
C VAL A 77 -2.76 2.40 8.53
N TYR A 78 -3.60 1.43 8.90
CA TYR A 78 -4.81 1.67 9.70
C TYR A 78 -4.49 2.46 10.99
N LEU A 79 -3.52 2.01 11.77
CA LEU A 79 -3.07 2.72 12.98
C LEU A 79 -2.52 4.12 12.68
N SER A 80 -1.79 4.29 11.56
CA SER A 80 -1.30 5.60 11.12
C SER A 80 -2.45 6.56 10.80
N MET A 81 -3.48 6.07 10.10
CA MET A 81 -4.65 6.88 9.75
C MET A 81 -5.45 7.27 11.01
N GLU A 82 -5.62 6.34 11.96
CA GLU A 82 -6.22 6.66 13.27
C GLU A 82 -5.44 7.75 13.99
N ALA A 83 -4.11 7.61 14.08
CA ALA A 83 -3.26 8.61 14.76
C ALA A 83 -3.28 9.98 14.08
N GLU A 84 -3.28 10.03 12.74
CA GLU A 84 -3.40 11.25 11.95
C GLU A 84 -4.75 11.95 12.24
N SER A 85 -5.87 11.21 12.26
CA SER A 85 -7.20 11.77 12.53
C SER A 85 -7.37 12.40 13.92
N LEU A 86 -6.57 11.96 14.90
CA LEU A 86 -6.57 12.48 16.27
C LEU A 86 -5.62 13.66 16.46
N SER A 87 -4.77 13.95 15.48
CA SER A 87 -3.76 15.02 15.53
C SER A 87 -4.17 16.30 14.79
N GLU A 88 -5.36 16.30 14.16
CA GLU A 88 -6.00 17.45 13.51
C GLU A 88 -6.85 18.27 14.50
#